data_AF-A0A2X2C6Y4-F1
#
_entry.id   AF-A0A2X2C6Y4-F1
#
_cell.length_a   1.000
_cell.length_b   1.000
_cell.length_c   1.000
_cell.angle_alpha   90.00
_cell.angle_beta   90.00
_cell.angle_gamma   90.00
#
_symmetry.space_group_name_H-M   'P 1'
#
loop_
_entity.id
_entity.type
_entity.pdbx_description
1 polymer ?
#
loop_
_entity_poly.entity_id
_entity_poly.type
_entity_poly.pdbx_seq_one_letter_code
_entity_poly.pdbx_strand_id
1 'polypeptide(L)'
;MTDLPDQPDLMNDYSALSVDPRTGHTLVLSDESHLLLELDESGKPVSFISLIGGLNGLSKNIPQAEGVAIDEEGTVYIVSEPNLFYVFRKSD
;
A
#
# COMPACT_ATOMS: atom_id res chain seq x y z
N MET A 1 8.30 16.09 5.40
CA MET A 1 8.90 15.32 4.29
C MET A 1 9.52 14.11 4.96
N THR A 2 8.80 13.00 5.03
CA THR A 2 9.36 11.75 5.54
C THR A 2 10.08 11.15 4.36
N ASP A 3 11.39 10.91 4.47
CA ASP A 3 12.16 10.29 3.40
C ASP A 3 11.51 8.94 3.02
N LEU A 4 11.56 8.61 1.73
CA LEU A 4 11.15 7.28 1.27
C LEU A 4 11.99 6.25 2.03
N PRO A 5 11.39 5.17 2.52
CA PRO A 5 12.10 4.12 3.24
C PRO A 5 13.18 3.51 2.32
N ASP A 6 14.43 3.94 2.48
CA ASP A 6 15.55 3.59 1.59
C ASP A 6 16.10 2.17 1.86
N GLN A 7 15.33 1.30 2.54
CA GLN A 7 15.82 0.00 3.00
C GLN A 7 14.79 -1.13 2.89
N PRO A 8 15.23 -2.33 2.41
CA PRO A 8 14.42 -3.55 2.40
C PRO A 8 14.06 -4.08 3.80
N ASP A 9 14.66 -3.53 4.86
CA ASP A 9 14.40 -3.92 6.27
C ASP A 9 13.14 -3.25 6.87
N LEU A 10 12.42 -2.42 6.11
CA LEU A 10 11.24 -1.68 6.59
C LEU A 10 9.90 -2.40 6.32
N MET A 11 9.92 -3.52 5.62
CA MET A 11 8.74 -4.34 5.37
C MET A 11 8.98 -5.76 5.89
N ASN A 12 8.15 -6.16 6.84
CA ASN A 12 8.03 -7.53 7.31
C ASN A 12 6.65 -8.05 6.99
N ASP A 13 6.51 -9.37 6.82
CA ASP A 13 5.24 -10.04 6.51
C ASP A 13 4.54 -9.50 5.25
N TYR A 14 4.99 -9.96 4.08
CA TYR A 14 4.42 -9.58 2.78
C TYR A 14 3.10 -10.33 2.55
N SER A 15 2.00 -9.59 2.56
CA SER A 15 0.65 -10.17 2.50
C SER A 15 0.09 -10.23 1.08
N ALA A 16 0.42 -9.26 0.22
CA ALA A 16 -0.05 -9.23 -1.16
C ALA A 16 0.84 -8.41 -2.10
N LEU A 17 0.74 -8.72 -3.40
CA LEU A 17 1.36 -7.97 -4.50
C LEU A 17 0.31 -7.61 -5.56
N SER A 18 0.46 -6.44 -6.17
CA SER A 18 -0.29 -6.05 -7.37
C SER A 18 0.62 -5.27 -8.32
N VAL A 19 0.29 -5.27 -9.61
CA VAL A 19 0.98 -4.42 -10.60
C VAL A 19 0.07 -3.26 -10.97
N ASP A 20 0.60 -2.04 -10.97
CA ASP A 20 -0.07 -0.88 -11.53
C ASP A 20 -0.01 -0.95 -13.07
N PRO A 21 -1.14 -1.14 -13.77
CA PRO A 21 -1.14 -1.30 -15.23
C PRO A 21 -0.70 -0.03 -15.98
N ARG A 22 -0.68 1.13 -15.30
CA ARG A 22 -0.36 2.42 -15.91
C ARG A 22 1.14 2.68 -15.97
N THR A 23 1.89 2.12 -15.00
CA THR A 23 3.32 2.38 -14.82
C THR A 23 4.18 1.12 -14.87
N GLY A 24 3.59 -0.07 -14.72
CA GLY A 24 4.33 -1.32 -14.55
C GLY A 24 4.93 -1.50 -13.15
N HIS A 25 4.71 -0.54 -12.24
CA HIS A 25 5.24 -0.60 -10.88
C HIS A 25 4.57 -1.69 -10.06
N THR A 26 5.31 -2.24 -9.10
CA THR A 26 4.80 -3.24 -8.16
C THR A 26 4.35 -2.59 -6.87
N LEU A 27 3.12 -2.85 -6.47
CA LEU A 27 2.61 -2.55 -5.14
C LEU A 27 2.87 -3.74 -4.22
N VAL A 28 3.49 -3.48 -3.08
CA VAL A 28 3.80 -4.46 -2.04
C VAL A 28 3.03 -4.10 -0.78
N LEU A 29 2.16 -5.00 -0.33
CA LEU A 29 1.39 -4.85 0.90
C LEU A 29 2.05 -5.62 2.04
N SER A 30 2.18 -4.97 3.20
CA SER A 30 2.61 -5.59 4.45
C SER A 30 1.60 -5.33 5.55
N ASP A 31 1.06 -6.40 6.13
CA ASP A 31 0.21 -6.30 7.31
C ASP A 31 1.00 -5.79 8.52
N GLU A 32 2.07 -6.48 8.90
CA GLU A 32 2.82 -6.19 10.13
C GLU A 32 3.36 -4.76 10.14
N SER A 33 3.76 -4.24 8.97
CA SER A 33 4.32 -2.90 8.84
C SER A 33 3.26 -1.83 8.62
N HIS A 34 1.98 -2.21 8.46
CA HIS A 34 0.86 -1.33 8.10
C HIS A 34 1.22 -0.40 6.92
N LEU A 35 1.75 -0.98 5.85
CA LEU A 35 2.35 -0.23 4.74
C LEU A 35 1.98 -0.83 3.39
N LEU A 36 1.62 0.04 2.44
CA LEU A 36 1.62 -0.27 1.02
C LEU A 36 2.77 0.49 0.36
N LEU A 37 3.74 -0.22 -0.19
CA LEU A 37 4.91 0.35 -0.86
C LEU A 37 4.76 0.22 -2.38
N GLU A 38 5.13 1.25 -3.12
CA GLU A 38 5.26 1.19 -4.58
C GLU A 38 6.74 1.09 -4.94
N LEU A 39 7.07 0.10 -5.78
CA LEU A 39 8.41 -0.14 -6.31
C LEU A 39 8.42 0.04 -7.83
N ASP A 40 9.45 0.69 -8.36
CA ASP A 40 9.69 0.73 -9.80
C ASP A 40 10.15 -0.63 -10.36
N GLU A 41 10.35 -0.72 -11.67
CA GLU A 41 10.79 -1.94 -12.35
C GLU A 41 12.16 -2.46 -11.88
N SER A 42 12.97 -1.61 -11.24
CA SER A 42 14.26 -1.98 -10.65
C SER A 42 14.14 -2.40 -9.18
N GLY A 43 12.92 -2.42 -8.62
CA GLY A 43 12.64 -2.74 -7.23
C GLY A 43 12.96 -1.59 -6.27
N LYS A 44 13.12 -0.35 -6.78
CA LYS A 44 13.41 0.81 -5.93
C LYS A 44 12.11 1.46 -5.44
N PRO A 45 12.02 1.85 -4.16
CA PRO A 45 10.89 2.60 -3.63
C PRO A 45 10.61 3.90 -4.40
N VAL A 46 9.34 4.07 -4.80
CA VAL A 46 8.82 5.26 -5.50
C VAL A 46 7.90 6.06 -4.58
N SER A 47 6.97 5.38 -3.92
CA SER A 47 5.98 6.00 -3.03
C SER A 47 5.47 5.00 -1.99
N PHE A 48 4.73 5.47 -1.00
CA PHE A 48 4.07 4.60 -0.03
C PHE A 48 2.76 5.19 0.49
N ILE A 49 1.88 4.32 0.97
CA ILE A 49 0.69 4.65 1.75
C ILE A 49 0.81 3.99 3.12
N SER A 50 0.85 4.80 4.18
CA SER A 50 0.71 4.29 5.55
C SER A 50 -0.73 3.90 5.81
N LEU A 51 -0.94 2.70 6.37
CA LEU A 51 -2.22 2.16 6.76
C LEU A 51 -2.54 2.40 8.24
N ILE A 52 -1.79 3.31 8.88
CA ILE A 52 -1.94 3.70 10.28
C ILE A 52 -3.07 4.74 10.42
N GLY A 53 -3.86 4.62 11.50
CA GLY A 53 -4.93 5.56 11.83
C GLY A 53 -4.43 6.99 12.06
N GLY A 54 -5.22 7.96 11.64
CA GLY A 54 -4.88 9.39 11.64
C GLY A 54 -4.13 9.83 10.38
N LEU A 55 -3.68 8.90 9.53
CA LEU A 55 -3.04 9.18 8.24
C LEU A 55 -3.95 8.75 7.09
N ASN A 56 -3.76 9.35 5.90
CA ASN A 56 -4.43 8.98 4.66
C ASN A 56 -5.96 8.83 4.77
N GLY A 57 -6.61 9.64 5.63
CA GLY A 57 -8.05 9.63 5.86
C GLY A 57 -8.58 8.50 6.75
N LEU A 58 -7.70 7.67 7.33
CA LEU A 58 -8.08 6.56 8.19
C LEU A 58 -8.37 7.05 9.62
N SER A 59 -9.49 6.61 10.21
CA SER A 59 -9.77 6.86 11.64
C SER A 59 -9.05 5.90 12.58
N LYS A 60 -8.64 4.72 12.08
CA LYS A 60 -7.97 3.63 12.81
C LYS A 60 -7.03 2.91 11.85
N ASN A 61 -6.05 2.17 12.38
CA ASN A 61 -5.20 1.31 11.55
C ASN A 61 -6.07 0.34 10.74
N ILE A 62 -5.62 -0.01 9.53
CA ILE A 62 -6.15 -1.17 8.81
C ILE A 62 -5.56 -2.42 9.47
N PRO A 63 -6.39 -3.31 10.04
CA PRO A 63 -5.90 -4.55 10.66
C PRO A 63 -5.78 -5.67 9.63
N GLN A 64 -4.69 -6.44 9.62
CA GLN A 64 -4.60 -7.68 8.82
C GLN A 64 -4.94 -7.45 7.35
N ALA A 65 -4.14 -6.60 6.71
CA ALA A 65 -4.30 -6.28 5.30
C ALA A 65 -3.74 -7.42 4.44
N GLU A 66 -4.61 -8.11 3.69
CA GLU A 66 -4.28 -9.40 3.04
C GLU A 66 -4.43 -9.37 1.51
N GLY A 67 -4.91 -8.26 0.95
CA GLY A 67 -5.07 -8.15 -0.49
C GLY A 67 -5.07 -6.70 -0.94
N VAL A 68 -4.46 -6.47 -2.10
CA VAL A 68 -4.43 -5.18 -2.76
C VAL A 68 -4.70 -5.33 -4.25
N ALA A 69 -5.45 -4.38 -4.82
CA ALA A 69 -5.62 -4.21 -6.25
C ALA A 69 -5.59 -2.73 -6.61
N ILE A 70 -5.32 -2.42 -7.87
CA ILE A 70 -5.30 -1.04 -8.39
C ILE A 70 -5.96 -1.02 -9.77
N ASP A 71 -6.70 0.04 -10.07
CA ASP A 71 -7.32 0.25 -11.38
C ASP A 71 -6.54 1.24 -12.27
N GLU A 72 -7.03 1.43 -13.50
CA GLU A 72 -6.43 2.30 -14.51
C GLU A 72 -6.46 3.79 -14.13
N GLU A 73 -7.20 4.17 -13.08
CA GLU A 73 -7.22 5.54 -12.56
C GLU A 73 -6.29 5.71 -11.34
N GLY A 74 -5.71 4.61 -10.88
CA GLY A 74 -4.87 4.57 -9.69
C GLY A 74 -5.62 4.56 -8.38
N THR A 75 -6.90 4.18 -8.41
CA THR A 75 -7.61 3.87 -7.17
C THR A 75 -7.06 2.56 -6.62
N VAL A 76 -6.65 2.58 -5.36
CA VAL A 76 -6.15 1.40 -4.66
C VAL A 76 -7.26 0.83 -3.80
N TYR A 77 -7.45 -0.48 -3.90
CA TYR A 77 -8.42 -1.26 -3.15
C TYR A 77 -7.67 -2.21 -2.22
N ILE A 78 -8.02 -2.21 -0.92
CA ILE A 78 -7.43 -3.11 0.08
C ILE A 78 -8.54 -3.89 0.77
N VAL A 79 -8.35 -5.20 0.88
CA VAL A 79 -9.16 -6.09 1.74
C VAL A 79 -8.39 -6.42 3.01
N SER A 80 -9.09 -6.48 4.13
CA SER A 80 -8.48 -6.76 5.43
C SER A 80 -9.40 -7.60 6.31
N GLU A 81 -8.82 -8.38 7.22
CA GLU A 81 -9.62 -9.23 8.10
C GLU A 81 -10.46 -8.43 9.12
N PRO A 82 -11.60 -8.99 9.56
CA PRO A 82 -12.19 -10.25 9.08
C PRO A 82 -12.93 -10.10 7.75
N ASN A 83 -13.33 -8.89 7.38
CA ASN A 83 -14.16 -8.61 6.19
C ASN A 83 -14.23 -7.11 5.85
N LEU A 84 -13.14 -6.38 6.07
CA LEU A 84 -13.05 -4.94 5.83
C LEU A 84 -12.61 -4.65 4.39
N PHE A 85 -13.12 -3.55 3.84
CA PHE A 85 -12.81 -3.10 2.49
C PHE A 85 -12.53 -1.61 2.48
N TYR A 86 -11.37 -1.24 1.95
CA TYR A 86 -10.86 0.13 1.91
C TYR A 86 -10.62 0.54 0.46
N VAL A 87 -10.89 1.83 0.18
CA VAL A 87 -10.65 2.41 -1.14
C VAL A 87 -9.92 3.73 -0.98
N PHE A 88 -8.70 3.78 -1.50
CA PHE A 88 -7.88 4.98 -1.55
C PHE A 88 -7.96 5.59 -2.94
N ARG A 89 -8.48 6.82 -3.01
CA ARG A 89 -8.56 7.61 -4.24
C ARG A 89 -7.74 8.87 -4.03
N LYS A 90 -7.11 9.36 -5.10
CA LYS A 90 -6.59 10.73 -5.08
C LYS A 90 -7.77 11.68 -4.94
N SER A 91 -7.63 12.65 -4.04
CA SER A 91 -8.53 13.79 -4.01
C SER A 91 -8.27 14.63 -5.26
N ASP A 92 -9.34 15.11 -5.89
CA ASP A 92 -9.26 16.12 -6.96
C ASP A 92 -8.68 17.44 -6.44
#